data_AF-A0A7V1Q5Q7-F1
#
_entry.id   AF-A0A7V1Q5Q7-F1
#
_cell.length_a   1.000
_cell.length_b   1.000
_cell.length_c   1.000
_cell.angle_alpha   90.00
_cell.angle_beta   90.00
_cell.angle_gamma   90.00
#
_symmetry.space_group_name_H-M   'P 1'
#
loop_
_entity.id
_entity.type
_entity.pdbx_description
1 polymer ?
#
loop_
_entity_poly.entity_id
_entity_poly.type
_entity_poly.pdbx_seq_one_letter_code
_entity_poly.pdbx_strand_id
1 'polypeptide(L)'
;MPRVRWSDLQARRREQFIAMMERGALKRLPRTRPRDPEEERVLSLLVRLRWKRWIESGKLVILGPRRWRLQLGETPQSPQNDER
;
A
#
# COMPACT_ATOMS: atom_id res chain seq x y z
N MET A 1 -16.10 18.82 -37.37
CA MET A 1 -15.50 18.05 -36.27
C MET A 1 -14.83 16.82 -36.87
N PRO A 2 -13.51 16.61 -36.71
CA PRO A 2 -12.86 15.42 -37.22
C PRO A 2 -13.43 14.19 -36.50
N ARG A 3 -13.80 13.13 -37.24
CA ARG A 3 -14.22 11.85 -36.65
C ARG A 3 -12.99 11.15 -36.08
N VAL A 4 -12.68 11.42 -34.83
CA VAL A 4 -11.63 10.69 -34.11
C VAL A 4 -12.19 9.32 -33.74
N ARG A 5 -11.50 8.25 -34.17
CA ARG A 5 -11.91 6.89 -33.85
C ARG A 5 -11.74 6.69 -32.34
N TRP A 6 -12.70 6.02 -31.72
CA TRP A 6 -12.72 5.81 -30.27
C TRP A 6 -11.45 5.12 -29.75
N SER A 7 -10.89 4.20 -30.53
CA SER A 7 -9.61 3.53 -30.27
C SER A 7 -8.46 4.52 -30.09
N ASP A 8 -8.42 5.56 -30.91
CA ASP A 8 -7.31 6.50 -30.99
C ASP A 8 -7.37 7.48 -29.81
N LEU A 9 -8.60 7.82 -29.39
CA LEU A 9 -8.87 8.54 -28.14
C LEU A 9 -8.44 7.73 -26.90
N GLN A 10 -8.74 6.44 -26.89
CA GLN A 10 -8.39 5.55 -25.78
C GLN A 10 -6.87 5.34 -25.68
N ALA A 11 -6.19 5.17 -26.81
CA ALA A 11 -4.73 5.05 -26.88
C ALA A 11 -4.05 6.33 -26.37
N ARG A 12 -4.49 7.51 -26.81
CA ARG A 12 -3.97 8.80 -26.33
C ARG A 12 -4.12 8.99 -24.82
N ARG A 13 -5.27 8.61 -24.25
CA ARG A 13 -5.49 8.68 -22.79
C ARG A 13 -4.55 7.75 -22.02
N ARG A 14 -4.27 6.56 -22.57
CA ARG A 14 -3.34 5.60 -21.97
C ARG A 14 -1.91 6.14 -21.98
N GLU A 15 -1.44 6.70 -23.09
CA GLU A 15 -0.11 7.32 -23.19
C GLU A 15 0.05 8.49 -22.21
N GLN A 16 -0.97 9.36 -22.10
CA GLN A 16 -0.98 10.46 -21.14
C GLN A 16 -0.90 9.95 -19.70
N PHE A 17 -1.64 8.90 -19.37
CA PHE A 17 -1.61 8.28 -18.04
C PHE A 17 -0.23 7.69 -17.70
N ILE A 18 0.40 6.97 -18.64
CA ILE A 18 1.74 6.41 -18.47
C ILE A 18 2.77 7.52 -18.26
N ALA A 19 2.73 8.57 -19.09
CA ALA A 19 3.62 9.73 -18.94
C ALA A 19 3.41 10.46 -17.60
N MET A 20 2.18 10.55 -17.08
CA MET A 20 1.91 11.10 -15.75
C MET A 20 2.44 10.23 -14.62
N MET A 21 2.40 8.89 -14.76
CA MET A 21 2.98 7.94 -13.82
C MET A 21 4.50 8.04 -13.78
N GLU A 22 5.15 8.04 -14.95
CA GLU A 22 6.61 8.12 -15.10
C GLU A 22 7.18 9.44 -14.55
N ARG A 23 6.47 10.56 -14.73
CA ARG A 23 6.87 11.87 -14.19
C ARG A 23 6.68 12.02 -12.69
N GLY A 24 6.14 11.02 -12.00
CA GLY A 24 5.78 11.13 -10.58
C GLY A 24 4.71 12.19 -10.29
N ALA A 25 4.04 12.69 -11.33
CA ALA A 25 2.94 13.65 -11.23
C ALA A 25 1.69 13.02 -10.58
N LEU A 26 1.66 11.68 -10.53
CA LEU A 26 0.72 10.87 -9.76
C LEU A 26 1.29 10.45 -8.41
N LYS A 27 2.04 11.31 -7.70
CA LYS A 27 2.04 11.24 -6.23
C LYS A 27 0.57 11.14 -5.83
N ARG A 28 0.16 10.09 -5.10
CA ARG A 28 -1.23 9.89 -4.70
C ARG A 28 -1.77 11.22 -4.18
N LEU A 29 -2.59 11.89 -4.99
CA LEU A 29 -3.16 13.16 -4.59
C LEU A 29 -4.01 12.90 -3.35
N PRO A 30 -4.04 13.84 -2.39
CA PRO A 30 -4.94 13.73 -1.26
C PRO A 30 -6.35 13.49 -1.80
N ARG A 31 -7.04 12.49 -1.25
CA ARG A 31 -8.41 12.17 -1.69
C ARG A 31 -9.27 13.42 -1.51
N THR A 32 -10.01 13.79 -2.54
CA THR A 32 -10.92 14.94 -2.52
C THR A 32 -12.28 14.60 -1.88
N ARG A 33 -12.59 13.31 -1.71
CA ARG A 33 -13.82 12.83 -1.11
C ARG A 33 -13.54 11.94 0.10
N PRO A 34 -14.38 12.03 1.16
CA PRO A 34 -14.28 11.12 2.30
C PRO A 34 -14.45 9.67 1.85
N ARG A 35 -13.97 8.73 2.67
CA ARG A 35 -14.29 7.31 2.47
C ARG A 35 -15.72 7.05 2.87
N ASP A 36 -16.30 6.01 2.28
CA ASP A 36 -17.54 5.47 2.81
C ASP A 36 -17.31 4.98 4.25
N PRO A 37 -18.24 5.20 5.20
CA PRO A 37 -18.06 4.81 6.59
C PRO A 37 -17.86 3.30 6.80
N GLU A 38 -18.41 2.45 5.93
CA GLU A 38 -18.17 1.01 5.95
C GLU A 38 -16.76 0.68 5.44
N GLU A 39 -16.35 1.29 4.32
CA GLU A 39 -14.99 1.15 3.77
C GLU A 39 -13.94 1.52 4.83
N GLU A 40 -14.13 2.62 5.54
CA GLU A 40 -13.20 3.07 6.58
C GLU A 40 -13.11 2.09 7.76
N ARG A 41 -14.25 1.52 8.20
CA ARG A 41 -14.30 0.50 9.26
C ARG A 41 -13.54 -0.75 8.85
N VAL A 42 -13.75 -1.24 7.62
CA VAL A 42 -13.07 -2.42 7.08
C VAL A 42 -11.57 -2.18 6.99
N LEU A 43 -11.14 -1.05 6.43
CA LEU A 43 -9.70 -0.74 6.31
C LEU A 43 -9.03 -0.64 7.67
N SER A 44 -9.69 -0.02 8.66
CA SER A 44 -9.19 0.07 10.02
C SER A 44 -9.01 -1.30 10.67
N LEU A 45 -10.00 -2.19 10.48
CA LEU A 45 -9.93 -3.56 10.97
C LEU A 45 -8.77 -4.34 10.34
N LEU A 46 -8.62 -4.26 9.01
CA LEU A 46 -7.55 -4.95 8.29
C LEU A 46 -6.16 -4.51 8.76
N VAL A 47 -5.97 -3.21 9.00
CA VAL A 47 -4.70 -2.67 9.53
C VAL A 47 -4.44 -3.20 10.93
N ARG A 48 -5.44 -3.19 11.82
CA ARG A 48 -5.31 -3.71 13.20
C ARG A 48 -4.92 -5.19 13.20
N LEU A 49 -5.60 -6.02 12.41
CA LEU A 49 -5.32 -7.45 12.31
C LEU A 49 -3.92 -7.72 11.75
N ARG A 50 -3.50 -6.97 10.74
CA ARG A 50 -2.16 -7.07 10.17
C ARG A 50 -1.08 -6.71 11.20
N TRP A 51 -1.29 -5.64 11.95
CA TRP A 51 -0.36 -5.21 13.00
C TRP A 51 -0.25 -6.25 14.11
N LYS A 52 -1.39 -6.77 14.58
CA LYS A 52 -1.43 -7.85 15.56
C LYS A 52 -0.57 -9.03 15.10
N ARG A 53 -0.81 -9.52 13.88
CA ARG A 53 -0.03 -10.62 13.28
C ARG A 53 1.46 -10.32 13.22
N TRP A 54 1.86 -9.09 12.87
CA TRP A 54 3.28 -8.73 12.78
C TRP A 54 3.95 -8.58 14.13
N ILE A 55 3.22 -8.13 15.16
CA ILE A 55 3.72 -8.08 16.53
C ILE A 55 3.93 -9.51 17.05
N GLU A 56 2.92 -10.37 16.86
CA GLU A 56 2.99 -11.79 17.25
C GLU A 56 4.13 -12.54 16.55
N SER A 57 4.38 -12.24 15.27
CA SER A 57 5.48 -12.85 14.53
C SER A 57 6.84 -12.19 14.75
N GLY A 58 6.96 -11.20 15.64
CA GLY A 58 8.19 -10.43 15.87
C GLY A 58 8.62 -9.51 14.72
N LYS A 59 7.83 -9.43 13.64
CA LYS A 59 8.12 -8.60 12.47
C LYS A 59 7.97 -7.10 12.76
N LEU A 60 7.07 -6.74 13.67
CA LEU A 60 6.83 -5.39 14.13
C LEU A 60 7.10 -5.28 15.64
N VAL A 61 8.00 -4.37 16.02
CA VAL A 61 8.35 -4.10 17.42
C VAL A 61 7.95 -2.67 17.77
N ILE A 62 7.18 -2.50 18.85
CA ILE A 62 6.79 -1.19 19.38
C ILE A 62 7.89 -0.71 20.34
N LEU A 63 8.44 0.46 20.06
CA LEU A 63 9.52 1.09 20.86
C LEU A 63 9.02 2.25 21.72
N GLY A 64 7.81 2.76 21.43
CA GLY A 64 7.16 3.85 22.16
C GLY A 64 5.92 4.40 21.44
N PRO A 65 5.27 5.46 21.95
CA PRO A 65 3.94 5.93 21.52
C PRO A 65 3.78 6.25 20.02
N ARG A 66 4.88 6.54 19.33
CA ARG A 66 4.93 6.76 17.87
C ARG A 66 6.22 6.21 17.24
N ARG A 67 6.92 5.33 17.96
CA ARG A 67 8.21 4.77 17.56
C ARG A 67 8.06 3.27 17.43
N TRP A 68 8.31 2.75 16.24
CA TRP A 68 8.23 1.33 15.96
C TRP A 68 9.30 0.95 14.95
N ARG A 69 9.65 -0.33 14.95
CA ARG A 69 10.58 -0.93 13.97
C ARG A 69 9.84 -2.05 13.26
N LEU A 70 9.80 -1.98 11.94
CA LEU A 70 9.26 -3.03 11.08
C LEU A 70 10.39 -3.66 10.29
N GLN A 71 10.54 -4.97 10.38
CA GLN A 71 11.51 -5.72 9.60
C GLN A 71 10.88 -6.05 8.24
N LEU A 72 11.29 -5.31 7.21
CA LEU A 72 10.91 -5.55 5.81
C LEU A 72 12.04 -6.32 5.13
N GLY A 73 12.06 -7.63 5.31
CA GLY A 73 13.06 -8.55 4.74
C GLY A 73 12.63 -10.00 4.93
N GLU A 74 13.41 -10.94 4.38
CA GLU A 74 13.21 -12.38 4.62
C GLU A 74 13.27 -12.65 6.12
N THR A 75 12.31 -13.44 6.59
CA THR A 75 12.12 -13.84 7.98
C THR A 75 13.48 -14.12 8.64
N PRO A 76 13.83 -13.51 9.78
CA PRO A 76 14.96 -14.04 10.54
C PRO A 76 14.63 -15.51 10.83
N GLN A 77 15.53 -16.41 10.44
CA GLN A 77 15.46 -17.81 10.81
C GLN A 77 15.19 -17.86 12.31
N SER A 78 14.09 -18.51 12.70
CA SER A 78 13.87 -18.90 14.09
C SER A 78 15.16 -19.53 14.61
N PRO A 79 15.62 -19.20 15.83
CA PRO A 79 16.77 -19.89 16.39
C PRO A 79 16.45 -21.38 16.37
N GLN A 80 17.21 -22.15 15.58
CA GLN A 80 17.28 -23.59 15.74
C GLN A 80 17.69 -23.81 17.18
N ASN A 81 16.78 -24.35 17.99
CA ASN A 81 17.14 -24.97 19.25
C ASN A 81 18.12 -26.09 18.89
N ASP A 82 19.42 -25.81 19.04
CA ASP A 82 20.44 -26.84 19.18
C ASP A 82 20.17 -27.54 20.52
N GLU A 83 19.32 -28.56 20.49
CA GLU A 83 19.26 -29.57 21.53
C GLU A 83 20.56 -30.40 21.44
N ARG A 84 21.43 -30.19 22.43
CA ARG A 84 22.56 -31.07 22.74
C ARG A 84 22.11 -32.29 23.52
#